data_AF-A0A318AID5-F1
#
_entry.id   AF-A0A318AID5-F1
#
_cell.length_a   1.000
_cell.length_b   1.000
_cell.length_c   1.000
_cell.angle_alpha   90.00
_cell.angle_beta   90.00
_cell.angle_gamma   90.00
#
_symmetry.space_group_name_H-M   'P 1'
#
loop_
_entity.id
_entity.type
_entity.pdbx_description
1 polymer ?
#
loop_
_entity_poly.entity_id
_entity_poly.type
_entity_poly.pdbx_seq_one_letter_code
_entity_poly.pdbx_strand_id
1 'polypeptide(L)'
;MAQYYPPTQPPAHFRNPLPDQTPPQQSQPKRPWYKLKRTWLIAGGLGLCVLIGGLAAGTEQPEAEPMAATTTEDTTPEVKTPTPTDTEPALDTDLEADIALESEGQEASDVPLEAASEAPTANVSPTEEENPVSEAEANAVRAAESYLSYSGFSRSGLIDQLIFEGFTEKEATAAVDSLTVDWGAQAGRSAESYLSTMAFSESGLIEQLEFEGFSTADATAAVGQMTVDWNEQAAQKAESYVSMSGFSRSGLIDQLKFEGFSDSQAAYGADSVGL
;
A
#
# COMPACT_ATOMS: atom_id res chain seq x y z
N MET A 1 69.73 -62.81 -0.06
CA MET A 1 68.94 -62.11 0.98
C MET A 1 67.53 -62.00 0.43
N ALA A 2 66.64 -62.92 0.83
CA ALA A 2 65.29 -63.00 0.29
C ALA A 2 64.38 -62.00 1.02
N GLN A 3 63.68 -61.15 0.25
CA GLN A 3 62.80 -60.11 0.76
C GLN A 3 61.57 -60.71 1.44
N TYR A 4 61.25 -60.19 2.62
CA TYR A 4 60.05 -60.49 3.37
C TYR A 4 58.91 -59.58 2.88
N TYR A 5 57.84 -60.17 2.33
CA TYR A 5 56.60 -59.47 1.99
C TYR A 5 55.60 -59.65 3.15
N PRO A 6 55.09 -58.57 3.76
CA PRO A 6 54.04 -58.69 4.78
C PRO A 6 52.68 -59.05 4.15
N PRO A 7 51.78 -59.71 4.91
CA PRO A 7 50.48 -60.12 4.40
C PRO A 7 49.56 -58.92 4.11
N THR A 8 48.82 -59.02 3.01
CA THR A 8 47.82 -58.05 2.55
C THR A 8 46.65 -57.93 3.53
N GLN A 9 46.35 -56.71 3.99
CA GLN A 9 45.12 -56.41 4.73
C GLN A 9 43.88 -56.59 3.82
N PRO A 10 42.76 -57.16 4.34
CA PRO A 10 41.51 -57.18 3.61
C PRO A 10 40.93 -55.75 3.46
N PRO A 11 40.16 -55.48 2.40
CA PRO A 11 39.64 -54.14 2.14
C PRO A 11 38.67 -53.70 3.24
N ALA A 12 38.79 -52.44 3.65
CA ALA A 12 37.91 -51.80 4.63
C ALA A 12 36.45 -51.83 4.14
N HIS A 13 35.55 -52.38 4.97
CA HIS A 13 34.12 -52.26 4.75
C HIS A 13 33.73 -50.78 4.80
N PHE A 14 33.27 -50.24 3.67
CA PHE A 14 32.62 -48.92 3.61
C PHE A 14 31.43 -48.91 4.57
N ARG A 15 31.52 -48.11 5.63
CA ARG A 15 30.41 -47.83 6.53
C ARG A 15 29.54 -46.76 5.86
N ASN A 16 28.32 -47.09 5.46
CA ASN A 16 27.35 -46.11 4.97
C ASN A 16 27.16 -45.01 6.03
N PRO A 17 27.24 -43.72 5.68
CA PRO A 17 26.80 -42.66 6.57
C PRO A 17 25.28 -42.74 6.74
N LEU A 18 24.80 -42.48 7.95
CA LEU A 18 23.37 -42.35 8.26
C LEU A 18 22.78 -41.19 7.43
N PRO A 19 21.53 -41.32 6.91
CA PRO A 19 20.89 -40.22 6.21
C PRO A 19 20.61 -39.07 7.18
N ASP A 20 21.01 -37.89 6.75
CA ASP A 20 20.80 -36.62 7.42
C ASP A 20 19.28 -36.36 7.55
N GLN A 21 18.75 -36.36 8.77
CA GLN A 21 17.34 -36.06 9.05
C GLN A 21 17.24 -34.58 9.41
N THR A 22 17.33 -33.72 8.39
CA THR A 22 16.94 -32.31 8.52
C THR A 22 15.40 -32.23 8.42
N PRO A 23 14.68 -31.71 9.43
CA PRO A 23 13.26 -31.41 9.27
C PRO A 23 13.10 -30.22 8.30
N PRO A 24 12.02 -30.18 7.49
CA PRO A 24 11.83 -29.11 6.51
C PRO A 24 11.64 -27.76 7.21
N GLN A 25 12.45 -26.79 6.83
CA GLN A 25 12.27 -25.35 7.11
C GLN A 25 10.86 -24.92 6.71
N GLN A 26 10.01 -24.60 7.68
CA GLN A 26 8.77 -23.88 7.42
C GLN A 26 9.10 -22.43 7.10
N SER A 27 8.90 -22.04 5.84
CA SER A 27 8.95 -20.64 5.42
C SER A 27 7.94 -19.81 6.21
N GLN A 28 8.42 -18.91 7.06
CA GLN A 28 7.57 -17.89 7.69
C GLN A 28 6.92 -17.04 6.59
N PRO A 29 5.59 -16.79 6.64
CA PRO A 29 4.96 -15.94 5.66
C PRO A 29 5.51 -14.51 5.78
N LYS A 30 6.05 -13.98 4.68
CA LYS A 30 6.46 -12.57 4.59
C LYS A 30 5.25 -11.71 4.96
N ARG A 31 5.34 -10.98 6.07
CA ARG A 31 4.27 -10.06 6.46
C ARG A 31 4.06 -9.06 5.31
N PRO A 32 2.82 -8.84 4.86
CA PRO A 32 2.57 -7.95 3.75
C PRO A 32 3.03 -6.53 4.08
N TRP A 33 3.99 -6.03 3.30
CA TRP A 33 4.60 -4.71 3.47
C TRP A 33 3.58 -3.55 3.42
N TYR A 34 2.40 -3.78 2.83
CA TYR A 34 1.30 -2.81 2.72
C TYR A 34 0.53 -2.54 4.03
N LYS A 35 0.54 -3.45 5.02
CA LYS A 35 -0.18 -3.22 6.31
C LYS A 35 0.51 -2.17 7.19
N LEU A 36 1.80 -1.91 6.99
CA LEU A 36 2.58 -0.93 7.76
C LEU A 36 2.51 0.49 7.21
N LYS A 37 2.19 0.68 5.92
CA LYS A 37 2.04 2.01 5.31
C LYS A 37 0.62 2.58 5.45
N ARG A 38 -0.37 1.74 5.76
CA ARG A 38 -1.78 2.14 5.93
C ARG A 38 -1.98 3.18 7.06
N THR A 39 -1.15 3.17 8.10
CA THR A 39 -1.28 4.14 9.21
C THR A 39 -0.56 5.47 8.95
N TRP A 40 0.38 5.54 8.01
CA TRP A 40 1.12 6.76 7.69
C TRP A 40 0.52 7.56 6.53
N LEU A 41 -0.34 6.96 5.71
CA LEU A 41 -0.92 7.63 4.53
C LEU A 41 -2.32 8.23 4.76
N ILE A 42 -3.01 7.90 5.87
CA ILE A 42 -4.30 8.54 6.25
C ILE A 42 -4.14 10.04 6.54
N ALA A 43 -2.91 10.50 6.83
CA ALA A 43 -2.62 11.92 7.04
C ALA A 43 -2.30 12.71 5.74
N GLY A 44 -2.12 12.04 4.60
CA GLY A 44 -1.62 12.67 3.37
C GLY A 44 -2.58 12.69 2.17
N GLY A 45 -3.69 11.93 2.21
CA GLY A 45 -4.58 11.71 1.06
C GLY A 45 -6.04 12.12 1.26
N LEU A 46 -6.32 13.04 2.18
CA LEU A 46 -7.68 13.48 2.53
C LEU A 46 -7.84 15.01 2.52
N GLY A 47 -6.99 15.70 1.77
CA GLY A 47 -7.03 17.16 1.69
C GLY A 47 -6.49 17.69 0.38
N LEU A 48 -7.34 17.75 -0.66
CA LEU A 48 -7.56 18.95 -1.47
C LEU A 48 -8.58 18.67 -2.60
N CYS A 49 -9.87 18.68 -2.28
CA CYS A 49 -10.95 18.81 -3.25
C CYS A 49 -12.09 19.66 -2.69
N VAL A 50 -11.80 20.92 -2.34
CA VAL A 50 -12.77 22.02 -2.39
C VAL A 50 -11.98 23.29 -2.63
N LEU A 51 -12.19 23.96 -3.78
CA LEU A 51 -12.31 25.42 -3.89
C LEU A 51 -12.71 25.77 -5.34
N ILE A 52 -14.02 25.87 -5.56
CA ILE A 52 -14.61 26.58 -6.70
C ILE A 52 -14.95 28.01 -6.24
N GLY A 53 -14.52 29.00 -7.02
CA GLY A 53 -15.30 30.21 -7.29
C GLY A 53 -14.95 31.49 -6.53
N GLY A 54 -14.25 32.41 -7.20
CA GLY A 54 -14.05 33.79 -6.73
C GLY A 54 -13.49 34.72 -7.82
N LEU A 55 -14.40 35.23 -8.65
CA LEU A 55 -14.21 36.23 -9.71
C LEU A 55 -13.82 37.62 -9.12
N ALA A 56 -12.72 38.25 -9.54
CA ALA A 56 -12.57 39.72 -9.62
C ALA A 56 -11.26 40.15 -10.32
N ALA A 57 -11.37 41.24 -11.06
CA ALA A 57 -10.44 41.83 -12.02
C ALA A 57 -9.26 42.63 -11.42
N GLY A 58 -8.25 42.92 -12.27
CA GLY A 58 -7.29 44.02 -12.10
C GLY A 58 -5.83 43.56 -12.25
N THR A 59 -5.28 43.51 -13.47
CA THR A 59 -4.38 44.54 -14.04
C THR A 59 -3.11 44.79 -13.22
N GLU A 60 -1.95 44.34 -13.71
CA GLU A 60 -0.83 45.17 -14.19
C GLU A 60 0.49 44.38 -14.25
N GLN A 61 1.05 44.37 -15.46
CA GLN A 61 2.38 43.92 -15.85
C GLN A 61 3.33 45.14 -15.80
N PRO A 62 4.62 44.94 -15.50
CA PRO A 62 5.67 45.38 -16.42
C PRO A 62 6.72 44.27 -16.58
N GLU A 63 7.10 43.87 -17.80
CA GLU A 63 8.04 44.54 -18.73
C GLU A 63 9.52 44.29 -18.38
N ALA A 64 10.28 43.90 -19.41
CA ALA A 64 11.55 43.22 -19.35
C ALA A 64 12.76 44.11 -19.72
N GLU A 65 13.94 43.55 -19.45
CA GLU A 65 15.28 43.81 -20.03
C GLU A 65 16.15 44.95 -19.45
N PRO A 66 17.48 44.96 -19.70
CA PRO A 66 18.48 43.87 -19.71
C PRO A 66 19.77 44.28 -18.94
N MET A 67 20.64 43.34 -18.51
CA MET A 67 22.06 43.67 -18.27
C MET A 67 22.99 42.53 -18.66
N ALA A 68 23.87 42.82 -19.63
CA ALA A 68 25.07 42.07 -19.94
C ALA A 68 26.25 42.57 -19.08
N ALA A 69 27.11 41.66 -18.60
CA ALA A 69 28.58 41.79 -18.60
C ALA A 69 29.27 40.58 -17.91
N THR A 70 30.06 39.87 -18.71
CA THR A 70 31.36 39.22 -18.46
C THR A 70 31.92 39.18 -17.03
N THR A 71 32.35 37.99 -16.58
CA THR A 71 33.74 37.70 -16.10
C THR A 71 33.94 36.21 -15.87
N THR A 72 34.96 35.67 -16.53
CA THR A 72 35.65 34.38 -16.32
C THR A 72 36.71 34.50 -15.22
N GLU A 73 36.71 33.58 -14.24
CA GLU A 73 37.89 33.05 -13.52
C GLU A 73 37.53 31.60 -13.11
N ASP A 74 38.08 30.58 -13.76
CA ASP A 74 39.26 29.80 -13.35
C ASP A 74 39.27 29.40 -11.87
N THR A 75 38.90 28.16 -11.56
CA THR A 75 39.49 27.39 -10.44
C THR A 75 39.24 25.89 -10.67
N THR A 76 40.33 25.18 -10.95
CA THR A 76 40.48 23.72 -10.79
C THR A 76 40.45 23.36 -9.29
N PRO A 77 39.84 22.23 -8.90
CA PRO A 77 40.63 21.32 -8.08
C PRO A 77 40.58 19.85 -8.53
N GLU A 78 41.81 19.35 -8.54
CA GLU A 78 42.36 18.00 -8.61
C GLU A 78 41.52 16.84 -8.04
N VAL A 79 41.51 15.78 -8.86
CA VAL A 79 41.03 14.42 -8.62
C VAL A 79 41.72 13.74 -7.44
N LYS A 80 40.97 13.11 -6.54
CA LYS A 80 41.42 11.90 -5.83
C LYS A 80 40.34 10.82 -5.73
N THR A 81 40.65 9.70 -6.37
CA THR A 81 40.02 8.37 -6.31
C THR A 81 40.05 7.79 -4.89
N PRO A 82 39.06 6.94 -4.54
CA PRO A 82 39.42 5.67 -3.90
C PRO A 82 38.87 4.43 -4.62
N THR A 83 39.77 3.46 -4.76
CA THR A 83 39.61 2.08 -5.27
C THR A 83 38.81 1.20 -4.28
N PRO A 84 38.05 0.19 -4.74
CA PRO A 84 37.25 -0.69 -3.88
C PRO A 84 38.09 -1.82 -3.25
N THR A 85 37.76 -2.18 -2.01
CA THR A 85 38.28 -3.39 -1.34
C THR A 85 37.10 -4.32 -1.02
N ASP A 86 37.17 -5.48 -1.66
CA ASP A 86 36.44 -6.73 -1.47
C ASP A 86 36.69 -7.30 -0.07
N THR A 87 35.65 -7.77 0.64
CA THR A 87 35.73 -8.77 1.74
C THR A 87 34.33 -9.28 2.09
N GLU A 88 34.03 -10.49 1.65
CA GLU A 88 33.05 -11.43 2.22
C GLU A 88 33.52 -11.89 3.62
N PRO A 89 32.60 -12.26 4.54
CA PRO A 89 32.68 -13.65 4.98
C PRO A 89 31.34 -14.33 5.27
N ALA A 90 31.42 -15.65 5.16
CA ALA A 90 30.39 -16.66 5.30
C ALA A 90 30.01 -17.06 6.75
N LEU A 91 28.86 -17.73 6.81
CA LEU A 91 28.29 -18.69 7.78
C LEU A 91 29.23 -19.36 8.81
N ASP A 92 28.79 -19.52 10.08
CA ASP A 92 28.17 -20.77 10.60
C ASP A 92 28.03 -20.85 12.15
N THR A 93 27.01 -21.61 12.59
CA THR A 93 26.82 -22.42 13.84
C THR A 93 26.45 -21.82 15.22
N ASP A 94 25.19 -22.11 15.61
CA ASP A 94 24.66 -22.87 16.78
C ASP A 94 25.17 -22.68 18.22
N LEU A 95 24.20 -22.47 19.14
CA LEU A 95 24.19 -23.11 20.47
C LEU A 95 22.75 -23.36 21.00
N GLU A 96 22.48 -24.65 21.18
CA GLU A 96 21.41 -25.40 21.87
C GLU A 96 20.90 -24.77 23.21
N ALA A 97 19.59 -24.71 23.46
CA ALA A 97 18.69 -25.69 24.13
C ALA A 97 18.64 -25.58 25.67
N ASP A 98 17.44 -25.35 26.24
CA ASP A 98 16.80 -26.34 27.14
C ASP A 98 15.31 -26.02 27.40
N ILE A 99 14.57 -27.07 27.74
CA ILE A 99 13.13 -27.26 27.67
C ILE A 99 12.59 -27.35 29.10
N ALA A 100 11.45 -26.73 29.42
CA ALA A 100 10.60 -27.20 30.53
C ALA A 100 9.14 -26.77 30.36
N LEU A 101 8.29 -27.79 30.33
CA LEU A 101 6.83 -27.76 30.36
C LEU A 101 6.31 -27.13 31.66
N GLU A 102 5.19 -26.41 31.61
CA GLU A 102 4.13 -26.60 32.61
C GLU A 102 2.80 -26.00 32.14
N SER A 103 1.77 -26.83 32.29
CA SER A 103 0.36 -26.63 31.97
C SER A 103 -0.38 -26.92 33.26
N GLU A 104 -1.05 -25.94 33.86
CA GLU A 104 -2.22 -26.06 34.76
C GLU A 104 -2.87 -24.66 34.74
N GLY A 105 -4.18 -24.46 34.84
CA GLY A 105 -5.19 -25.19 35.58
C GLY A 105 -6.16 -24.13 36.14
N GLN A 106 -7.42 -24.50 36.19
CA GLN A 106 -8.62 -23.69 36.36
C GLN A 106 -8.97 -23.39 37.83
N GLU A 107 -9.79 -22.35 38.07
CA GLU A 107 -10.84 -22.16 39.11
C GLU A 107 -10.87 -20.69 39.61
N ALA A 108 -11.95 -19.92 39.47
CA ALA A 108 -13.31 -20.03 40.02
C ALA A 108 -13.38 -19.76 41.54
N SER A 109 -14.04 -18.67 41.92
CA SER A 109 -14.73 -18.46 43.21
C SER A 109 -15.62 -17.21 43.16
N ASP A 110 -16.89 -17.40 42.76
CA ASP A 110 -18.12 -17.19 43.57
C ASP A 110 -17.92 -16.60 44.99
N VAL A 111 -18.75 -15.77 45.64
CA VAL A 111 -20.00 -14.97 45.47
C VAL A 111 -20.15 -14.15 46.81
N PRO A 112 -21.31 -13.67 47.33
CA PRO A 112 -22.26 -12.62 46.91
C PRO A 112 -22.71 -11.64 48.06
N LEU A 113 -23.59 -10.69 47.69
CA LEU A 113 -24.90 -10.36 48.33
C LEU A 113 -25.16 -8.92 48.90
N GLU A 114 -26.25 -8.35 48.37
CA GLU A 114 -27.30 -7.51 48.98
C GLU A 114 -27.02 -6.11 49.56
N ALA A 115 -27.72 -5.13 48.97
CA ALA A 115 -28.51 -4.15 49.71
C ALA A 115 -29.73 -3.72 48.89
N ALA A 116 -30.92 -3.96 49.45
CA ALA A 116 -32.22 -3.53 48.94
C ALA A 116 -32.55 -2.09 49.36
N SER A 117 -33.31 -1.38 48.53
CA SER A 117 -34.12 -0.21 48.93
C SER A 117 -35.27 -0.03 47.95
N GLU A 118 -36.52 -0.07 48.45
CA GLU A 118 -37.76 0.06 47.69
C GLU A 118 -38.36 1.48 47.74
N ALA A 119 -38.88 1.91 46.56
CA ALA A 119 -40.11 2.69 46.27
C ALA A 119 -40.18 4.21 46.61
N PRO A 120 -41.04 5.04 45.92
CA PRO A 120 -42.18 4.68 45.05
C PRO A 120 -42.37 5.45 43.70
N THR A 121 -43.04 4.76 42.77
CA THR A 121 -43.94 5.18 41.67
C THR A 121 -43.84 6.57 41.02
N ALA A 122 -43.41 6.60 39.76
CA ALA A 122 -43.92 7.52 38.75
C ALA A 122 -44.43 6.69 37.56
N ASN A 123 -45.74 6.70 37.36
CA ASN A 123 -46.42 6.15 36.21
C ASN A 123 -46.08 7.01 34.98
N VAL A 124 -45.06 6.61 34.22
CA VAL A 124 -44.86 7.06 32.84
C VAL A 124 -45.21 5.89 31.92
N SER A 125 -46.24 6.13 31.12
CA SER A 125 -46.62 5.33 29.97
C SER A 125 -45.38 4.96 29.15
N PRO A 126 -45.22 3.70 28.69
CA PRO A 126 -44.21 3.37 27.69
C PRO A 126 -44.55 4.10 26.40
N THR A 127 -43.88 5.21 26.16
CA THR A 127 -43.80 5.84 24.85
C THR A 127 -42.85 4.99 24.02
N GLU A 128 -43.42 4.23 23.10
CA GLU A 128 -42.89 3.84 21.77
C GLU A 128 -41.40 4.16 21.53
N GLU A 129 -40.51 3.28 22.01
CA GLU A 129 -39.10 3.22 21.61
C GLU A 129 -38.86 1.99 20.73
N GLU A 130 -39.47 1.97 19.55
CA GLU A 130 -39.15 0.98 18.51
C GLU A 130 -39.26 1.67 17.15
N ASN A 131 -38.20 2.36 16.70
CA ASN A 131 -37.79 2.53 15.29
C ASN A 131 -36.63 3.53 14.99
N PRO A 132 -35.78 4.03 15.93
CA PRO A 132 -34.71 4.95 15.55
C PRO A 132 -33.65 4.29 14.62
N VAL A 133 -33.51 2.97 14.72
CA VAL A 133 -32.57 2.17 13.92
C VAL A 133 -32.96 2.14 12.44
N SER A 134 -34.26 2.09 12.11
CA SER A 134 -34.68 1.97 10.70
C SER A 134 -34.57 3.29 9.94
N GLU A 135 -34.81 4.42 10.59
CA GLU A 135 -34.61 5.75 9.97
C GLU A 135 -33.12 6.07 9.78
N ALA A 136 -32.28 5.75 10.76
CA ALA A 136 -30.83 5.92 10.66
C ALA A 136 -30.23 5.06 9.53
N GLU A 137 -30.65 3.80 9.45
CA GLU A 137 -30.24 2.89 8.38
C GLU A 137 -30.71 3.39 6.99
N ALA A 138 -31.96 3.86 6.87
CA ALA A 138 -32.45 4.46 5.63
C ALA A 138 -31.68 5.73 5.22
N ASN A 139 -31.21 6.51 6.19
CA ASN A 139 -30.36 7.67 5.93
C ASN A 139 -28.97 7.25 5.47
N ALA A 140 -28.38 6.23 6.06
CA ALA A 140 -27.10 5.67 5.65
C ALA A 140 -27.16 5.11 4.21
N VAL A 141 -28.24 4.42 3.85
CA VAL A 141 -28.47 3.93 2.47
C VAL A 141 -28.50 5.09 1.48
N ARG A 142 -29.26 6.15 1.79
CA ARG A 142 -29.35 7.33 0.91
C ARG A 142 -28.01 8.05 0.76
N ALA A 143 -27.23 8.15 1.83
CA ALA A 143 -25.89 8.72 1.78
C ALA A 143 -24.98 7.85 0.89
N ALA A 144 -25.01 6.53 1.07
CA ALA A 144 -24.24 5.57 0.27
C ALA A 144 -24.56 5.70 -1.24
N GLU A 145 -25.83 5.74 -1.61
CA GLU A 145 -26.28 5.95 -2.99
C GLU A 145 -25.80 7.30 -3.54
N SER A 146 -25.86 8.37 -2.74
CA SER A 146 -25.37 9.69 -3.12
C SER A 146 -23.88 9.67 -3.45
N TYR A 147 -23.06 9.03 -2.60
CA TYR A 147 -21.63 8.88 -2.85
C TYR A 147 -21.33 8.08 -4.12
N LEU A 148 -21.98 6.93 -4.31
CA LEU A 148 -21.82 6.10 -5.51
C LEU A 148 -22.29 6.79 -6.80
N SER A 149 -23.18 7.78 -6.68
CA SER A 149 -23.60 8.61 -7.82
C SER A 149 -22.56 9.66 -8.21
N TYR A 150 -21.73 10.10 -7.27
CA TYR A 150 -20.77 11.20 -7.46
C TYR A 150 -19.37 10.70 -7.86
N SER A 151 -18.87 9.63 -7.23
CA SER A 151 -17.53 9.10 -7.48
C SER A 151 -17.46 7.58 -7.34
N GLY A 152 -16.35 6.99 -7.78
CA GLY A 152 -16.05 5.59 -7.56
C GLY A 152 -15.64 5.32 -6.11
N PHE A 153 -16.20 4.28 -5.50
CA PHE A 153 -15.86 3.85 -4.15
C PHE A 153 -15.64 2.33 -4.06
N SER A 154 -14.64 1.93 -3.28
CA SER A 154 -14.54 0.55 -2.80
C SER A 154 -15.61 0.30 -1.72
N ARG A 155 -15.99 -0.97 -1.50
CA ARG A 155 -16.94 -1.31 -0.44
C ARG A 155 -16.47 -0.82 0.92
N SER A 156 -15.21 -1.07 1.28
CA SER A 156 -14.65 -0.62 2.56
C SER A 156 -14.52 0.90 2.63
N GLY A 157 -14.10 1.55 1.54
CA GLY A 157 -13.99 3.00 1.50
C GLY A 157 -15.33 3.70 1.69
N LEU A 158 -16.40 3.15 1.11
CA LEU A 158 -17.75 3.68 1.32
C LEU A 158 -18.22 3.50 2.77
N ILE A 159 -17.93 2.35 3.39
CA ILE A 159 -18.24 2.10 4.81
C ILE A 159 -17.48 3.10 5.69
N ASP A 160 -16.18 3.26 5.48
CA ASP A 160 -15.34 4.20 6.24
C ASP A 160 -15.83 5.66 6.08
N GLN A 161 -16.28 6.02 4.88
CA GLN A 161 -16.87 7.33 4.60
C GLN A 161 -18.15 7.57 5.41
N LEU A 162 -19.06 6.59 5.46
CA LEU A 162 -20.28 6.70 6.25
C LEU A 162 -19.97 6.77 7.76
N ILE A 163 -18.97 6.01 8.24
CA ILE A 163 -18.52 6.10 9.63
C ILE A 163 -18.00 7.51 9.94
N PHE A 164 -17.23 8.10 9.01
CA PHE A 164 -16.76 9.47 9.15
C PHE A 164 -17.91 10.51 9.21
N GLU A 165 -19.01 10.26 8.51
CA GLU A 165 -20.23 11.09 8.57
C GLU A 165 -21.04 10.91 9.86
N GLY A 166 -20.66 9.96 10.73
CA GLY A 166 -21.26 9.76 12.04
C GLY A 166 -22.24 8.59 12.12
N PHE A 167 -22.35 7.77 11.08
CA PHE A 167 -23.05 6.48 11.18
C PHE A 167 -22.23 5.51 12.02
N THR A 168 -22.89 4.64 12.78
CA THR A 168 -22.18 3.54 13.45
C THR A 168 -21.65 2.55 12.41
N GLU A 169 -20.59 1.81 12.75
CA GLU A 169 -20.04 0.77 11.88
C GLU A 169 -21.11 -0.24 11.43
N LYS A 170 -22.05 -0.56 12.32
CA LYS A 170 -23.17 -1.45 12.03
C LYS A 170 -24.12 -0.85 10.99
N GLU A 171 -24.51 0.41 11.15
CA GLU A 171 -25.41 1.09 10.20
C GLU A 171 -24.74 1.28 8.84
N ALA A 172 -23.48 1.72 8.81
CA ALA A 172 -22.72 1.89 7.58
C ALA A 172 -22.57 0.57 6.81
N THR A 173 -22.20 -0.51 7.51
CA THR A 173 -22.06 -1.84 6.90
C THR A 173 -23.39 -2.36 6.39
N ALA A 174 -24.45 -2.27 7.19
CA ALA A 174 -25.79 -2.71 6.80
C ALA A 174 -26.31 -1.94 5.58
N ALA A 175 -26.11 -0.62 5.55
CA ALA A 175 -26.49 0.22 4.42
C ALA A 175 -25.78 -0.19 3.14
N VAL A 176 -24.44 -0.30 3.17
CA VAL A 176 -23.66 -0.69 1.98
C VAL A 176 -23.99 -2.11 1.52
N ASP A 177 -24.20 -3.05 2.45
CA ASP A 177 -24.54 -4.45 2.11
C ASP A 177 -25.98 -4.63 1.62
N SER A 178 -26.87 -3.68 1.91
CA SER A 178 -28.24 -3.68 1.38
C SER A 178 -28.29 -3.29 -0.11
N LEU A 179 -27.24 -2.64 -0.63
CA LEU A 179 -27.17 -2.17 -2.00
C LEU A 179 -26.69 -3.28 -2.95
N THR A 180 -27.25 -3.29 -4.16
CA THR A 180 -26.70 -4.08 -5.27
C THR A 180 -25.73 -3.21 -6.06
N VAL A 181 -24.43 -3.34 -5.77
CA VAL A 181 -23.37 -2.54 -6.40
C VAL A 181 -22.44 -3.42 -7.22
N ASP A 182 -22.12 -2.98 -8.43
CA ASP A 182 -21.03 -3.55 -9.23
C ASP A 182 -19.70 -2.92 -8.80
N TRP A 183 -18.98 -3.59 -7.89
CA TRP A 183 -17.71 -3.08 -7.35
C TRP A 183 -16.59 -3.02 -8.40
N GLY A 184 -16.62 -3.86 -9.43
CA GLY A 184 -15.71 -3.78 -10.56
C GLY A 184 -15.93 -2.51 -11.37
N ALA A 185 -17.20 -2.16 -11.62
CA ALA A 185 -17.54 -0.88 -12.27
C ALA A 185 -17.14 0.34 -11.42
N GLN A 186 -17.25 0.25 -10.09
CA GLN A 186 -16.77 1.31 -9.20
C GLN A 186 -15.24 1.46 -9.26
N ALA A 187 -14.49 0.36 -9.30
CA ALA A 187 -13.04 0.40 -9.49
C ALA A 187 -12.66 1.07 -10.82
N GLY A 188 -13.39 0.76 -11.90
CA GLY A 188 -13.20 1.40 -13.21
C GLY A 188 -13.44 2.91 -13.16
N ARG A 189 -14.52 3.37 -12.49
CA ARG A 189 -14.77 4.81 -12.29
C ARG A 189 -13.66 5.50 -11.51
N SER A 190 -13.15 4.88 -10.45
CA SER A 190 -12.02 5.42 -9.70
C SER A 190 -10.76 5.48 -10.56
N ALA A 191 -10.49 4.43 -11.33
CA ALA A 191 -9.35 4.36 -12.25
C ALA A 191 -9.37 5.47 -13.31
N GLU A 192 -10.53 5.69 -13.94
CA GLU A 192 -10.74 6.78 -14.91
C GLU A 192 -10.52 8.15 -14.28
N SER A 193 -11.07 8.36 -13.08
CA SER A 193 -10.88 9.61 -12.32
C SER A 193 -9.39 9.86 -12.05
N TYR A 194 -8.64 8.85 -11.64
CA TYR A 194 -7.20 8.95 -11.43
C TYR A 194 -6.45 9.34 -12.70
N LEU A 195 -6.66 8.59 -13.78
CA LEU A 195 -5.99 8.86 -15.06
C LEU A 195 -6.35 10.22 -15.66
N SER A 196 -7.48 10.81 -15.29
CA SER A 196 -7.86 12.16 -15.72
C SER A 196 -7.08 13.28 -15.03
N THR A 197 -6.44 12.99 -13.89
CA THR A 197 -5.76 14.01 -13.05
C THR A 197 -4.26 13.78 -12.92
N MET A 198 -3.80 12.54 -12.99
CA MET A 198 -2.40 12.19 -12.87
C MET A 198 -2.07 10.93 -13.67
N ALA A 199 -0.82 10.86 -14.13
CA ALA A 199 -0.35 9.69 -14.86
C ALA A 199 -0.11 8.50 -13.92
N PHE A 200 -0.33 7.28 -14.42
CA PHE A 200 0.01 6.03 -13.71
C PHE A 200 0.58 4.98 -14.66
N SER A 201 1.43 4.11 -14.12
CA SER A 201 1.65 2.80 -14.75
C SER A 201 0.43 1.91 -14.54
N GLU A 202 0.27 0.87 -15.35
CA GLU A 202 -0.82 -0.09 -15.18
C GLU A 202 -0.80 -0.72 -13.78
N SER A 203 0.37 -1.22 -13.35
CA SER A 203 0.53 -1.82 -12.02
C SER A 203 0.36 -0.79 -10.90
N GLY A 204 0.87 0.43 -11.09
CA GLY A 204 0.73 1.50 -10.10
C GLY A 204 -0.72 1.92 -9.90
N LEU A 205 -1.53 1.94 -10.96
CA LEU A 205 -2.96 2.21 -10.86
C LEU A 205 -3.69 1.09 -10.12
N ILE A 206 -3.36 -0.18 -10.41
CA ILE A 206 -3.93 -1.33 -9.70
C ILE A 206 -3.58 -1.25 -8.20
N GLU A 207 -2.31 -1.02 -7.87
CA GLU A 207 -1.86 -0.88 -6.47
C GLU A 207 -2.56 0.29 -5.75
N GLN A 208 -2.79 1.41 -6.44
CA GLN A 208 -3.53 2.54 -5.90
C GLN A 208 -4.98 2.16 -5.55
N LEU A 209 -5.67 1.44 -6.43
CA LEU A 209 -7.03 0.96 -6.17
C LEU A 209 -7.06 -0.05 -5.02
N GLU A 210 -6.09 -0.97 -4.94
CA GLU A 210 -5.98 -1.90 -3.80
C GLU A 210 -5.74 -1.16 -2.48
N PHE A 211 -4.92 -0.10 -2.51
CA PHE A 211 -4.68 0.74 -1.34
C PHE A 211 -5.99 1.42 -0.86
N GLU A 212 -6.86 1.82 -1.78
CA GLU A 212 -8.20 2.35 -1.49
C GLU A 212 -9.22 1.28 -1.07
N GLY A 213 -8.82 0.02 -0.99
CA GLY A 213 -9.64 -1.08 -0.49
C GLY A 213 -10.47 -1.78 -1.55
N PHE A 214 -10.22 -1.55 -2.84
CA PHE A 214 -10.74 -2.44 -3.88
C PHE A 214 -10.09 -3.82 -3.75
N SER A 215 -10.84 -4.87 -4.14
CA SER A 215 -10.23 -6.20 -4.21
C SER A 215 -9.24 -6.26 -5.37
N THR A 216 -8.18 -7.06 -5.24
CA THR A 216 -7.22 -7.31 -6.34
C THR A 216 -7.93 -7.73 -7.63
N ALA A 217 -8.98 -8.54 -7.52
CA ALA A 217 -9.75 -9.01 -8.65
C ALA A 217 -10.49 -7.86 -9.35
N ASP A 218 -11.18 -7.00 -8.61
CA ASP A 218 -11.92 -5.87 -9.17
C ASP A 218 -10.96 -4.83 -9.76
N ALA A 219 -9.88 -4.49 -9.05
CA ALA A 219 -8.88 -3.54 -9.52
C ALA A 219 -8.21 -4.01 -10.82
N THR A 220 -7.75 -5.27 -10.84
CA THR A 220 -7.10 -5.85 -12.04
C THR A 220 -8.07 -5.95 -13.20
N ALA A 221 -9.30 -6.41 -12.96
CA ALA A 221 -10.30 -6.56 -14.01
C ALA A 221 -10.72 -5.19 -14.57
N ALA A 222 -10.92 -4.19 -13.71
CA ALA A 222 -11.25 -2.83 -14.12
C ALA A 222 -10.16 -2.23 -15.00
N VAL A 223 -8.92 -2.18 -14.51
CA VAL A 223 -7.80 -1.60 -15.26
C VAL A 223 -7.53 -2.37 -16.56
N GLY A 224 -7.57 -3.70 -16.53
CA GLY A 224 -7.34 -4.54 -17.71
C GLY A 224 -8.43 -4.44 -18.80
N GLN A 225 -9.62 -3.94 -18.48
CA GLN A 225 -10.68 -3.68 -19.46
C GLN A 225 -10.58 -2.27 -20.08
N MET A 226 -9.78 -1.38 -19.51
CA MET A 226 -9.63 -0.02 -20.01
C MET A 226 -8.78 0.00 -21.27
N THR A 227 -9.11 0.90 -22.19
CA THR A 227 -8.26 1.19 -23.36
C THR A 227 -7.38 2.38 -23.02
N VAL A 228 -6.20 2.12 -22.47
CA VAL A 228 -5.23 3.16 -22.06
C VAL A 228 -3.97 3.03 -22.90
N ASP A 229 -3.45 4.15 -23.39
CA ASP A 229 -2.10 4.20 -23.96
C ASP A 229 -1.09 4.36 -22.83
N TRP A 230 -0.49 3.24 -22.41
CA TRP A 230 0.46 3.23 -21.31
C TRP A 230 1.80 3.89 -21.65
N ASN A 231 2.15 4.04 -22.93
CA ASN A 231 3.33 4.81 -23.33
C ASN A 231 3.05 6.31 -23.14
N GLU A 232 1.85 6.76 -23.49
CA GLU A 232 1.42 8.14 -23.24
C GLU A 232 1.39 8.45 -21.73
N GLN A 233 0.92 7.51 -20.90
CA GLN A 233 1.00 7.66 -19.45
C GLN A 233 2.44 7.78 -18.93
N ALA A 234 3.38 7.00 -19.49
CA ALA A 234 4.79 7.11 -19.13
C ALA A 234 5.39 8.48 -19.54
N ALA A 235 5.01 9.00 -20.71
CA ALA A 235 5.42 10.32 -21.18
C ALA A 235 4.90 11.45 -20.26
N GLN A 236 3.63 11.40 -19.87
CA GLN A 236 3.04 12.38 -18.95
C GLN A 236 3.70 12.33 -17.56
N LYS A 237 4.00 11.13 -17.05
CA LYS A 237 4.74 10.99 -15.78
C LYS A 237 6.16 11.54 -15.90
N ALA A 238 6.84 11.26 -16.99
CA ALA A 238 8.17 11.76 -17.29
C ALA A 238 8.21 13.30 -17.33
N GLU A 239 7.26 13.92 -18.03
CA GLU A 239 7.12 15.37 -18.10
C GLU A 239 6.91 15.97 -16.71
N SER A 240 6.03 15.37 -15.90
CA SER A 240 5.81 15.80 -14.52
C SER A 240 7.11 15.81 -13.70
N TYR A 241 7.91 14.75 -13.76
CA TYR A 241 9.19 14.70 -13.04
C TYR A 241 10.19 15.73 -13.53
N VAL A 242 10.37 15.85 -14.84
CA VAL A 242 11.32 16.81 -15.44
C VAL A 242 10.91 18.25 -15.14
N SER A 243 9.61 18.54 -15.08
CA SER A 243 9.11 19.88 -14.73
C SER A 243 9.43 20.28 -13.28
N MET A 244 9.52 19.31 -12.37
CA MET A 244 9.80 19.55 -10.95
C MET A 244 11.30 19.55 -10.63
N SER A 245 12.08 18.73 -11.33
CA SER A 245 13.52 18.62 -11.14
C SER A 245 14.23 18.11 -12.39
N GLY A 246 15.50 18.49 -12.59
CA GLY A 246 16.30 17.91 -13.66
C GLY A 246 16.59 16.42 -13.43
N PHE A 247 16.49 15.62 -14.49
CA PHE A 247 16.86 14.21 -14.50
C PHE A 247 17.91 13.91 -15.57
N SER A 248 18.78 12.93 -15.32
CA SER A 248 19.49 12.24 -16.41
C SER A 248 18.56 11.22 -17.05
N ARG A 249 18.81 10.87 -18.32
CA ARG A 249 18.03 9.84 -19.03
C ARG A 249 17.91 8.53 -18.25
N SER A 250 19.05 7.99 -17.78
CA SER A 250 19.07 6.74 -17.02
C SER A 250 18.33 6.86 -15.68
N GLY A 251 18.50 7.99 -14.97
CA GLY A 251 17.81 8.22 -13.71
C GLY A 251 16.29 8.30 -13.87
N LEU A 252 15.81 8.92 -14.95
CA LEU A 252 14.38 8.99 -15.22
C LEU A 252 13.80 7.61 -15.58
N ILE A 253 14.52 6.83 -16.39
CA ILE A 253 14.13 5.45 -16.72
C ILE A 253 14.01 4.61 -15.44
N ASP A 254 15.01 4.68 -14.56
CA ASP A 254 14.99 3.92 -13.30
C ASP A 254 13.83 4.38 -12.40
N GLN A 255 13.55 5.68 -12.35
CA GLN A 255 12.40 6.21 -11.61
C GLN A 255 11.07 5.70 -12.17
N LEU A 256 10.86 5.77 -13.48
CA LEU A 256 9.62 5.29 -14.10
C LEU A 256 9.44 3.77 -13.91
N LYS A 257 10.53 3.00 -13.96
CA LYS A 257 10.48 1.57 -13.62
C LYS A 257 10.11 1.33 -12.17
N PHE A 258 10.61 2.15 -11.25
CA PHE A 258 10.22 2.10 -9.84
C PHE A 258 8.73 2.42 -9.66
N GLU A 259 8.18 3.34 -10.45
CA GLU A 259 6.74 3.64 -10.52
C GLU A 259 5.92 2.54 -11.22
N GLY A 260 6.54 1.43 -11.65
CA GLY A 260 5.86 0.26 -12.22
C GLY A 260 5.72 0.25 -13.74
N PHE A 261 6.30 1.22 -14.46
CA PHE A 261 6.34 1.15 -15.92
C PHE A 261 7.29 0.04 -16.40
N SER A 262 6.93 -0.64 -17.49
CA SER A 262 7.83 -1.59 -18.16
C SER A 262 9.10 -0.89 -18.69
N ASP A 263 10.17 -1.65 -18.94
CA ASP A 263 11.41 -1.11 -19.51
C ASP A 263 11.16 -0.29 -20.79
N SER A 264 10.27 -0.77 -21.66
CA SER A 264 9.92 -0.07 -22.90
C SER A 264 9.14 1.22 -22.67
N GLN A 265 8.18 1.23 -21.74
CA GLN A 265 7.40 2.42 -21.40
C GLN A 265 8.26 3.48 -20.72
N ALA A 266 9.13 3.06 -19.80
CA ALA A 266 10.07 3.94 -19.13
C ALA A 266 11.07 4.58 -20.12
N ALA A 267 11.61 3.79 -21.04
CA ALA A 267 12.45 4.31 -22.11
C ALA A 267 11.69 5.30 -23.00
N TYR A 268 10.45 4.96 -23.40
CA TYR A 268 9.59 5.85 -24.17
C TYR A 268 9.34 7.19 -23.46
N GLY A 269 9.01 7.16 -22.16
CA GLY A 269 8.78 8.36 -21.37
C GLY A 269 10.02 9.26 -21.27
N ALA A 270 11.22 8.68 -21.13
CA ALA A 270 12.45 9.46 -21.15
C ALA A 270 12.73 10.10 -22.53
N ASP A 271 12.51 9.34 -23.61
CA ASP A 271 12.68 9.84 -24.97
C ASP A 271 11.68 10.97 -25.29
N SER A 272 10.43 10.87 -24.81
CA SER A 272 9.38 11.87 -25.07
C SER A 272 9.66 13.24 -24.46
N VAL A 273 10.50 13.32 -23.42
CA VAL A 273 10.94 14.57 -22.80
C VAL A 273 12.33 15.02 -23.28
N GLY A 274 12.87 14.38 -24.32
CA GLY A 274 14.12 14.76 -24.98
C GLY A 274 15.39 14.29 -24.28
N LEU A 275 15.32 13.23 -23.46
CA LEU A 275 16.45 12.67 -22.73
C LEU A 275 17.05 11.42 -23.36
#